data_AF-A0A0P6Y6Q7-F1
#
_entry.id   AF-A0A0P6Y6Q7-F1
#
_cell.length_a   1.000
_cell.length_b   1.000
_cell.length_c   1.000
_cell.angle_alpha   90.00
_cell.angle_beta   90.00
_cell.angle_gamma   90.00
#
_symmetry.space_group_name_H-M   'P 1'
#
loop_
_entity.id
_entity.type
_entity.pdbx_description
1 polymer ?
#
loop_
_entity_poly.entity_id
_entity_poly.type
_entity_poly.pdbx_seq_one_letter_code
_entity_poly.pdbx_strand_id
1 'polypeptide(L)'
;MDKNEEYELIRQYAPVLKFTRGEKFYPMRVDEYLRSSSLWARLREGAEVCLVPQGSLDVDKLDGSIALPPDALQFLKFIEPVDLPELLEYLQEQIRQKDDFRFHPGKGRLSRVGYLSRFVDLLFSLTLLARGRVSGDTSMAATLEYRRILERNPVYSYYARVVRQNDWLVLQYWYFYAFNNWRSGYFGLNDHEADWEMVNIYLSEQDGSWQPEWLAYACHEFSGDDLRRHWNDPEVQKVGDHPVVFVGAGSHAGYFLPGEYLMELDVPFLAPIYRVVEFIQRRWQSLTGSGSTENENRGNILRIPFVDYARGDGFSVGEGQYISWAPPILLDPTPQWVSEYRGLWGLYAQDPASGENAPSGPMYQRNGALRSAWYNPLGWAGVDKVPTQANTPHVINQQKQTLISRLEELNGLIDQKSGELQGTGVSYQAFQNEAGLSPLMQTTEKKLDDLSDELAGLRREAAAIDLEISALDRYLTQPAQAGSPAFRNHIQRAHTPALPAEGNSGRVEEWWAAASVALMLFGFVLLMIFSRQHIVFGTSVMIALFVFIESSFRRTLSRLINSLAIGLAAAAFLLILFHYFWYFVVFSIIAVGIFILLENLKELIH
;
A
#
# COMPACT_ATOMS: atom_id res chain seq x y z
N MET A 1 31.42 -1.53 -16.78
CA MET A 1 31.23 -0.42 -15.85
C MET A 1 32.13 -0.61 -14.66
N ASP A 2 32.95 0.38 -14.37
CA ASP A 2 33.81 0.38 -13.18
C ASP A 2 33.09 1.09 -11.99
N LYS A 3 33.70 1.02 -10.80
CA LYS A 3 33.12 1.65 -9.60
C LYS A 3 33.09 3.19 -9.66
N ASN A 4 33.92 3.81 -10.49
CA ASN A 4 33.92 5.26 -10.63
C ASN A 4 32.73 5.71 -11.48
N GLU A 5 32.43 5.00 -12.55
CA GLU A 5 31.23 5.22 -13.37
C GLU A 5 29.95 5.03 -12.55
N GLU A 6 29.90 4.00 -11.69
CA GLU A 6 28.80 3.82 -10.70
C GLU A 6 28.66 5.01 -9.75
N TYR A 7 29.78 5.49 -9.21
CA TYR A 7 29.82 6.63 -8.30
C TYR A 7 29.35 7.93 -8.98
N GLU A 8 29.78 8.16 -10.22
CA GLU A 8 29.36 9.34 -10.98
C GLU A 8 27.88 9.27 -11.37
N LEU A 9 27.35 8.11 -11.74
CA LEU A 9 25.90 7.92 -11.97
C LEU A 9 25.07 8.21 -10.72
N ILE A 10 25.53 7.73 -9.55
CA ILE A 10 24.89 8.02 -8.25
C ILE A 10 24.86 9.53 -7.97
N ARG A 11 25.90 10.27 -8.33
CA ARG A 11 25.96 11.71 -8.12
C ARG A 11 25.11 12.47 -9.13
N GLN A 12 25.18 12.08 -10.41
CA GLN A 12 24.45 12.71 -11.50
C GLN A 12 22.94 12.67 -11.29
N TYR A 13 22.42 11.53 -10.82
CA TYR A 13 20.98 11.33 -10.64
C TYR A 13 20.52 11.42 -9.18
N ALA A 14 21.36 11.94 -8.27
CA ALA A 14 21.03 12.08 -6.85
C ALA A 14 19.74 12.91 -6.67
N PRO A 15 18.69 12.39 -6.00
CA PRO A 15 17.43 13.13 -5.86
C PRO A 15 17.56 14.42 -5.04
N VAL A 16 16.69 15.39 -5.34
CA VAL A 16 16.45 16.59 -4.54
C VAL A 16 15.25 16.35 -3.64
N LEU A 17 15.40 16.54 -2.34
CA LEU A 17 14.29 16.43 -1.38
C LEU A 17 13.74 17.82 -1.07
N LYS A 18 12.41 17.97 -1.18
CA LYS A 18 11.67 19.17 -0.78
C LYS A 18 10.77 18.86 0.41
N PHE A 19 11.00 19.56 1.51
CA PHE A 19 10.30 19.35 2.77
C PHE A 19 9.17 20.35 2.96
N THR A 20 8.19 20.00 3.78
CA THR A 20 7.13 20.90 4.22
C THR A 20 7.66 21.86 5.29
N ARG A 21 7.18 23.11 5.26
CA ARG A 21 7.52 24.11 6.27
C ARG A 21 7.12 23.61 7.67
N GLY A 22 8.09 23.61 8.59
CA GLY A 22 7.94 23.07 9.94
C GLY A 22 8.69 21.76 10.16
N GLU A 23 9.25 21.15 9.11
CA GLU A 23 10.07 19.95 9.22
C GLU A 23 11.27 20.14 10.15
N LYS A 24 11.45 19.16 11.03
CA LYS A 24 12.46 19.16 12.09
C LYS A 24 13.56 18.15 11.81
N PHE A 25 13.25 17.06 11.12
CA PHE A 25 14.19 15.96 10.90
C PHE A 25 14.55 15.88 9.42
N TYR A 26 15.86 15.83 9.13
CA TYR A 26 16.39 15.75 7.78
C TYR A 26 17.37 14.58 7.67
N PRO A 27 17.67 14.11 6.44
CA PRO A 27 18.56 12.97 6.26
C PRO A 27 19.94 13.21 6.86
N MET A 28 20.38 12.27 7.67
CA MET A 28 21.61 12.35 8.43
C MET A 28 22.42 11.07 8.31
N ARG A 29 23.62 11.09 8.87
CA ARG A 29 24.46 9.90 8.94
C ARG A 29 24.10 9.03 10.16
N VAL A 30 24.05 7.73 9.91
CA VAL A 30 23.87 6.66 10.90
C VAL A 30 24.90 6.72 12.02
N ASP A 31 26.17 7.01 11.73
CA ASP A 31 27.23 7.04 12.75
C ASP A 31 26.98 8.12 13.82
N GLU A 32 26.48 9.29 13.43
CA GLU A 32 26.09 10.32 14.41
C GLU A 32 24.87 9.90 15.25
N TYR A 33 23.90 9.23 14.65
CA TYR A 33 22.75 8.70 15.37
C TYR A 33 23.15 7.61 16.37
N LEU A 34 24.06 6.71 15.98
CA LEU A 34 24.55 5.64 16.84
C LEU A 34 25.34 6.18 18.04
N ARG A 35 26.16 7.21 17.85
CA ARG A 35 26.89 7.85 18.96
C ARG A 35 25.94 8.41 20.04
N SER A 36 24.79 8.91 19.61
CA SER A 36 23.72 9.40 20.48
C SER A 36 22.70 8.32 20.87
N SER A 37 22.94 7.04 20.54
CA SER A 37 22.02 5.94 20.87
C SER A 37 22.67 4.90 21.78
N SER A 38 21.84 4.14 22.49
CA SER A 38 22.23 2.94 23.21
C SER A 38 21.66 1.68 22.54
N LEU A 39 22.35 0.54 22.66
CA LEU A 39 21.90 -0.75 22.14
C LEU A 39 21.32 -1.59 23.27
N TRP A 40 20.13 -2.13 23.05
CA TRP A 40 19.39 -2.94 24.02
C TRP A 40 18.97 -4.28 23.41
N ALA A 41 18.77 -5.26 24.28
CA ALA A 41 18.13 -6.52 23.94
C ALA A 41 16.98 -6.79 24.90
N ARG A 42 15.87 -7.29 24.35
CA ARG A 42 14.75 -7.81 25.13
C ARG A 42 14.76 -9.33 25.08
N LEU A 43 14.78 -9.94 26.27
CA LEU A 43 14.72 -11.39 26.44
C LEU A 43 13.25 -11.86 26.48
N ARG A 44 13.01 -13.16 26.26
CA ARG A 44 11.68 -13.77 26.28
C ARG A 44 10.88 -13.49 27.56
N GLU A 45 11.58 -13.37 28.69
CA GLU A 45 11.01 -13.08 30.00
C GLU A 45 10.52 -11.63 30.14
N GLY A 46 10.70 -10.81 29.09
CA GLY A 46 10.28 -9.42 29.03
C GLY A 46 11.32 -8.44 29.57
N ALA A 47 12.41 -8.94 30.18
CA ALA A 47 13.51 -8.12 30.68
C ALA A 47 14.26 -7.42 29.53
N GLU A 48 14.53 -6.12 29.71
CA GLU A 48 15.35 -5.31 28.81
C GLU A 48 16.74 -5.14 29.41
N VAL A 49 17.77 -5.45 28.64
CA VAL A 49 19.18 -5.36 29.05
C VAL A 49 19.90 -4.40 28.12
N CYS A 50 20.59 -3.41 28.69
CA CYS A 50 21.49 -2.54 27.94
C CYS A 50 22.76 -3.32 27.58
N LEU A 51 23.03 -3.46 26.28
CA LEU A 51 24.21 -4.14 25.75
C LEU A 51 25.37 -3.16 25.54
N VAL A 52 25.06 -1.98 25.01
CA VAL A 52 26.03 -0.90 24.79
C VAL A 52 25.38 0.41 25.24
N PRO A 53 25.97 1.13 26.21
CA PRO A 53 25.43 2.41 26.67
C PRO A 53 25.64 3.52 25.63
N GLN A 54 24.86 4.58 25.77
CA GLN A 54 24.95 5.77 24.93
C GLN A 54 26.36 6.38 24.96
N GLY A 55 26.81 6.97 23.84
CA GLY A 55 28.16 7.52 23.70
C GLY A 55 29.24 6.47 23.44
N SER A 56 28.94 5.19 23.66
CA SER A 56 29.84 4.08 23.35
C SER A 56 29.40 3.28 22.13
N LEU A 57 28.27 3.58 21.50
CA LEU A 57 27.79 2.83 20.33
C LEU A 57 28.34 3.42 19.02
N ASP A 58 28.83 2.54 18.14
CA ASP A 58 29.33 2.84 16.81
C ASP A 58 28.88 1.74 15.82
N VAL A 59 29.20 1.93 14.53
CA VAL A 59 28.83 0.98 13.47
C VAL A 59 29.50 -0.39 13.61
N ASP A 60 30.69 -0.45 14.21
CA ASP A 60 31.46 -1.69 14.35
C ASP A 60 30.86 -2.60 15.42
N LYS A 61 30.15 -2.01 16.40
CA LYS A 61 29.39 -2.75 17.42
C LYS A 61 28.08 -3.36 16.93
N LEU A 62 27.71 -3.10 15.66
CA LEU A 62 26.56 -3.68 14.99
C LEU A 62 26.96 -4.81 14.01
N ASP A 63 28.06 -5.50 14.30
CA ASP A 63 28.65 -6.58 13.49
C ASP A 63 28.03 -7.98 13.74
N GLY A 64 27.01 -8.08 14.60
CA GLY A 64 26.39 -9.36 14.96
C GLY A 64 27.21 -10.22 15.92
N SER A 65 28.32 -9.72 16.49
CA SER A 65 29.16 -10.46 17.44
C SER A 65 28.48 -10.73 18.78
N ILE A 66 27.45 -9.96 19.14
CA ILE A 66 26.72 -10.11 20.40
C ILE A 66 25.82 -11.34 20.33
N ALA A 67 26.26 -12.44 20.95
CA ALA A 67 25.50 -13.67 21.06
C ALA A 67 24.25 -13.47 21.95
N LEU A 68 23.08 -13.59 21.35
CA LEU A 68 21.79 -13.55 22.04
C LEU A 68 20.99 -14.82 21.79
N PRO A 69 20.03 -15.16 22.68
CA PRO A 69 19.05 -16.20 22.41
C PRO A 69 18.31 -15.94 21.08
N PRO A 70 17.91 -16.99 20.34
CA PRO A 70 17.25 -16.84 19.02
C PRO A 70 15.94 -16.03 19.05
N ASP A 71 15.30 -15.94 20.21
CA ASP A 71 14.05 -15.22 20.45
C ASP A 71 14.26 -13.83 21.06
N ALA A 72 15.50 -13.41 21.28
CA ALA A 72 15.80 -12.08 21.78
C ALA A 72 15.66 -11.04 20.65
N LEU A 73 15.04 -9.91 20.97
CA LEU A 73 14.91 -8.78 20.04
C LEU A 73 15.90 -7.68 20.42
N GLN A 74 16.78 -7.34 19.49
CA GLN A 74 17.66 -6.17 19.61
C GLN A 74 16.95 -4.91 19.14
N PHE A 75 17.20 -3.79 19.82
CA PHE A 75 16.69 -2.49 19.41
C PHE A 75 17.59 -1.37 19.92
N LEU A 76 17.62 -0.25 19.20
CA LEU A 76 18.31 0.98 19.63
C LEU A 76 17.39 1.82 20.50
N LYS A 77 17.98 2.70 21.31
CA LYS A 77 17.28 3.79 22.00
C LYS A 77 18.04 5.08 21.76
N PHE A 78 17.44 5.97 20.99
CA PHE A 78 18.00 7.31 20.69
C PHE A 78 17.62 8.32 21.76
N ILE A 79 16.43 8.19 22.35
CA ILE A 79 15.93 9.12 23.35
C ILE A 79 16.19 8.56 24.77
N GLU A 80 16.92 9.32 25.56
CA GLU A 80 16.95 9.20 27.03
C GLU A 80 16.16 10.36 27.68
N PRO A 81 15.71 10.22 28.95
CA PRO A 81 14.94 11.26 29.61
C PRO A 81 15.70 12.59 29.66
N VAL A 82 15.15 13.63 29.04
CA VAL A 82 15.75 14.97 29.01
C VAL A 82 15.63 15.63 30.39
N ASP A 83 16.64 16.42 30.76
CA ASP A 83 16.59 17.19 32.00
C ASP A 83 15.50 18.29 31.91
N LEU A 84 14.69 18.40 32.96
CA LEU A 84 13.49 19.26 32.98
C LEU A 84 13.79 20.76 32.70
N PRO A 85 14.92 21.35 33.15
CA PRO A 85 15.26 22.73 32.84
C PRO A 85 15.47 22.98 31.34
N GLU A 86 16.08 22.03 30.65
CA GLU A 86 16.38 22.14 29.22
C GLU A 86 15.11 22.05 28.37
N LEU A 87 14.20 21.16 28.76
CA LEU A 87 12.86 21.08 28.17
C LEU A 87 12.10 22.41 28.29
N LEU A 88 12.17 23.05 29.46
CA LEU A 88 11.52 24.33 29.73
C LEU A 88 12.14 25.47 28.89
N GLU A 89 13.46 25.51 28.75
CA GLU A 89 14.15 26.50 27.92
C GLU A 89 13.74 26.37 26.44
N TYR A 90 13.70 25.15 25.92
CA TYR A 90 13.23 24.88 24.56
C TYR A 90 11.77 25.28 24.34
N LEU A 91 10.88 25.00 25.30
CA LEU A 91 9.49 25.44 25.24
C LEU A 91 9.37 26.97 25.22
N GLN A 92 10.19 27.67 26.00
CA GLN A 92 10.24 29.14 25.97
C GLN A 92 10.75 29.66 24.63
N GLU A 93 11.75 29.02 24.03
CA GLU A 93 12.28 29.37 22.71
C GLU A 93 11.19 29.19 21.62
N GLN A 94 10.48 28.06 21.64
CA GLN A 94 9.35 27.77 20.76
C GLN A 94 8.20 28.78 20.86
N ILE A 95 7.99 29.38 22.03
CA ILE A 95 7.00 30.44 22.24
C ILE A 95 7.52 31.79 21.71
N ARG A 96 8.84 32.04 21.79
CA ARG A 96 9.48 33.29 21.36
C ARG A 96 9.72 33.38 19.85
N GLN A 97 9.97 32.25 19.18
CA GLN A 97 10.10 32.22 17.73
C GLN A 97 8.77 32.65 17.09
N LYS A 98 8.82 33.70 16.24
CA LYS A 98 7.67 34.25 15.51
C LYS A 98 6.98 33.14 14.70
N ASP A 99 5.65 33.23 14.56
CA ASP A 99 4.73 32.29 13.90
C ASP A 99 5.14 31.79 12.49
N ASP A 100 6.17 32.37 11.88
CA ASP A 100 6.66 32.00 10.56
C ASP A 100 7.07 30.52 10.47
N PHE A 101 7.78 29.91 11.41
CA PHE A 101 8.24 28.52 11.23
C PHE A 101 7.26 27.44 11.74
N ARG A 102 6.07 27.83 12.19
CA ARG A 102 5.07 26.87 12.69
C ARG A 102 4.33 26.21 11.53
N PHE A 103 4.25 24.88 11.59
CA PHE A 103 3.39 24.13 10.69
C PHE A 103 1.92 24.51 10.93
N HIS A 104 1.22 24.81 9.85
CA HIS A 104 -0.23 25.07 9.88
C HIS A 104 -0.93 24.02 9.01
N PRO A 105 -1.81 23.17 9.58
CA PRO A 105 -2.60 22.25 8.77
C PRO A 105 -3.52 23.03 7.83
N GLY A 106 -3.74 22.51 6.63
CA GLY A 106 -4.63 23.12 5.65
C GLY A 106 -6.07 23.20 6.20
N LYS A 107 -6.85 24.20 5.74
CA LYS A 107 -8.27 24.31 6.10
C LYS A 107 -9.00 23.01 5.74
N GLY A 108 -9.82 22.51 6.68
CA GLY A 108 -10.62 21.30 6.47
C GLY A 108 -9.89 19.96 6.70
N ARG A 109 -8.74 19.93 7.40
CA ARG A 109 -8.07 18.66 7.78
C ARG A 109 -9.03 17.68 8.45
N LEU A 110 -9.72 18.14 9.51
CA LEU A 110 -10.62 17.31 10.31
C LEU A 110 -11.85 16.85 9.53
N SER A 111 -12.27 17.61 8.51
CA SER A 111 -13.40 17.22 7.66
C SER A 111 -13.01 16.20 6.58
N ARG A 112 -11.76 16.24 6.10
CA ARG A 112 -11.23 15.22 5.17
C ARG A 112 -11.20 13.84 5.81
N VAL A 113 -10.82 13.77 7.08
CA VAL A 113 -10.64 12.53 7.84
C VAL A 113 -11.97 12.07 8.45
N GLY A 114 -12.34 10.79 8.23
CA GLY A 114 -13.58 10.15 8.70
C GLY A 114 -13.87 10.31 10.21
N TYR A 115 -15.13 10.08 10.63
CA TYR A 115 -15.45 9.99 12.06
C TYR A 115 -14.71 8.84 12.75
N LEU A 116 -14.64 7.69 12.07
CA LEU A 116 -14.01 6.48 12.58
C LEU A 116 -12.52 6.64 12.83
N SER A 117 -11.82 7.36 11.96
CA SER A 117 -10.40 7.67 12.15
C SER A 117 -10.14 8.60 13.31
N ARG A 118 -10.96 9.64 13.47
CA ARG A 118 -10.90 10.54 14.64
C ARG A 118 -11.15 9.79 15.96
N PHE A 119 -12.06 8.82 15.96
CA PHE A 119 -12.31 7.98 17.13
C PHE A 119 -11.12 7.07 17.46
N VAL A 120 -10.51 6.46 16.44
CA VAL A 120 -9.35 5.58 16.64
C VAL A 120 -8.12 6.37 17.10
N ASP A 121 -7.87 7.56 16.55
CA ASP A 121 -6.81 8.47 17.02
C ASP A 121 -6.97 8.81 18.52
N LEU A 122 -8.20 9.08 18.97
CA LEU A 122 -8.49 9.29 20.39
C LEU A 122 -8.20 8.03 21.22
N LEU A 123 -8.62 6.85 20.77
CA LEU A 123 -8.31 5.60 21.47
C LEU A 123 -6.80 5.39 21.60
N PHE A 124 -6.04 5.62 20.53
CA PHE A 124 -4.58 5.54 20.57
C PHE A 124 -3.98 6.52 21.59
N SER A 125 -4.42 7.77 21.56
CA SER A 125 -3.99 8.80 22.52
C SER A 125 -4.27 8.40 23.98
N LEU A 126 -5.46 7.84 24.25
CA LEU A 126 -5.81 7.32 25.58
C LEU A 126 -4.94 6.12 25.99
N THR A 127 -4.59 5.22 25.05
CA THR A 127 -3.69 4.09 25.36
C THR A 127 -2.28 4.54 25.68
N LEU A 128 -1.79 5.64 25.09
CA LEU A 128 -0.48 6.21 25.41
C LEU A 128 -0.48 6.82 26.80
N LEU A 129 -1.51 7.62 27.11
CA LEU A 129 -1.70 8.20 28.44
C LEU A 129 -1.78 7.11 29.52
N ALA A 130 -2.52 6.03 29.28
CA ALA A 130 -2.60 4.89 30.19
C ALA A 130 -1.25 4.18 30.40
N ARG A 131 -0.35 4.24 29.41
CA ARG A 131 1.02 3.70 29.48
C ARG A 131 2.03 4.69 30.07
N GLY A 132 1.58 5.84 30.59
CA GLY A 132 2.44 6.87 31.16
C GLY A 132 3.26 7.65 30.14
N ARG A 133 2.92 7.58 28.84
CA ARG A 133 3.54 8.40 27.79
C ARG A 133 2.59 9.50 27.37
N VAL A 134 3.05 10.74 27.37
CA VAL A 134 2.31 11.88 26.80
C VAL A 134 2.71 12.01 25.34
N SER A 135 1.73 12.26 24.46
CA SER A 135 2.00 12.54 23.04
C SER A 135 2.90 13.77 22.93
N GLY A 136 4.12 13.61 22.41
CA GLY A 136 5.04 14.71 22.09
C GLY A 136 6.31 14.79 22.94
N ASP A 137 6.37 14.21 24.15
CA ASP A 137 7.56 14.30 25.02
C ASP A 137 8.80 13.67 24.35
N THR A 138 8.61 12.52 23.70
CA THR A 138 9.66 11.82 22.93
C THR A 138 10.08 12.61 21.69
N SER A 139 9.13 13.18 20.95
CA SER A 139 9.43 14.03 19.78
C SER A 139 10.25 15.26 20.15
N MET A 140 9.94 15.90 21.29
CA MET A 140 10.70 17.04 21.78
C MET A 140 12.13 16.65 22.15
N ALA A 141 12.30 15.54 22.86
CA ALA A 141 13.62 15.02 23.22
C ALA A 141 14.46 14.68 21.98
N ALA A 142 13.87 13.99 21.00
CA ALA A 142 14.52 13.72 19.73
C ALA A 142 14.87 14.99 18.96
N THR A 143 14.00 16.00 18.99
CA THR A 143 14.26 17.29 18.32
C THR A 143 15.49 17.97 18.92
N LEU A 144 15.62 17.97 20.25
CA LEU A 144 16.77 18.55 20.95
C LEU A 144 18.06 17.80 20.62
N GLU A 145 18.05 16.46 20.71
CA GLU A 145 19.24 15.67 20.41
C GLU A 145 19.67 15.80 18.94
N TYR A 146 18.71 15.76 18.02
CA TYR A 146 18.99 15.96 16.59
C TYR A 146 19.55 17.37 16.31
N ARG A 147 19.04 18.41 16.97
CA ARG A 147 19.59 19.77 16.87
C ARG A 147 21.04 19.82 17.35
N ARG A 148 21.38 19.17 18.46
CA ARG A 148 22.78 19.08 18.94
C ARG A 148 23.69 18.41 17.92
N ILE A 149 23.20 17.37 17.24
CA ILE A 149 23.96 16.70 16.18
C ILE A 149 24.22 17.67 15.01
N LEU A 150 23.18 18.37 14.54
CA LEU A 150 23.33 19.34 13.45
C LEU A 150 24.20 20.54 13.82
N GLU A 151 24.14 21.03 15.06
CA GLU A 151 24.99 22.12 15.55
C GLU A 151 26.48 21.73 15.57
N ARG A 152 26.77 20.46 15.87
CA ARG A 152 28.14 19.92 15.84
C ARG A 152 28.61 19.62 14.42
N ASN A 153 27.71 19.07 13.59
CA ASN A 153 28.03 18.58 12.25
C ASN A 153 26.83 18.81 11.30
N PRO A 154 26.73 19.99 10.66
CA PRO A 154 25.58 20.36 9.82
C PRO A 154 25.66 19.70 8.43
N VAL A 155 25.69 18.37 8.41
CA VAL A 155 25.92 17.56 7.21
C VAL A 155 24.67 16.73 6.91
N TYR A 156 24.17 16.89 5.69
CA TYR A 156 23.02 16.15 5.17
C TYR A 156 23.55 15.05 4.26
N SER A 157 23.17 13.80 4.55
CA SER A 157 23.74 12.63 3.89
C SER A 157 22.68 11.70 3.35
N TYR A 158 23.04 11.01 2.28
CA TYR A 158 22.29 9.90 1.74
C TYR A 158 23.24 8.71 1.52
N TYR A 159 22.64 7.54 1.50
CA TYR A 159 23.32 6.28 1.22
C TYR A 159 22.91 5.80 -0.17
N ALA A 160 23.81 5.14 -0.89
CA ALA A 160 23.50 4.68 -2.23
C ALA A 160 24.15 3.34 -2.54
N ARG A 161 23.50 2.55 -3.40
CA ARG A 161 24.11 1.40 -4.05
C ARG A 161 23.58 1.23 -5.46
N VAL A 162 24.34 0.49 -6.25
CA VAL A 162 23.99 0.11 -7.61
C VAL A 162 23.65 -1.37 -7.64
N VAL A 163 22.51 -1.73 -8.23
CA VAL A 163 22.08 -3.13 -8.39
C VAL A 163 21.83 -3.42 -9.86
N ARG A 164 22.42 -4.51 -10.37
CA ARG A 164 22.19 -4.98 -11.75
C ARG A 164 21.23 -6.17 -11.74
N GLN A 165 20.11 -6.06 -12.45
CA GLN A 165 19.08 -7.12 -12.51
C GLN A 165 18.29 -7.02 -13.82
N ASN A 166 18.13 -8.12 -14.58
CA ASN A 166 17.30 -8.19 -15.80
C ASN A 166 17.48 -7.00 -16.77
N ASP A 167 18.68 -6.79 -17.30
CA ASP A 167 19.09 -5.65 -18.16
C ASP A 167 18.94 -4.24 -17.55
N TRP A 168 18.41 -4.13 -16.33
CA TRP A 168 18.30 -2.89 -15.59
C TRP A 168 19.53 -2.64 -14.72
N LEU A 169 19.91 -1.36 -14.66
CA LEU A 169 20.77 -0.81 -13.63
C LEU A 169 19.93 0.02 -12.67
N VAL A 170 19.86 -0.39 -11.40
CA VAL A 170 19.08 0.30 -10.37
C VAL A 170 20.01 1.12 -9.51
N LEU A 171 19.85 2.44 -9.55
CA LEU A 171 20.44 3.35 -8.58
C LEU A 171 19.48 3.44 -7.40
N GLN A 172 19.87 2.90 -6.26
CA GLN A 172 19.04 2.87 -5.06
C GLN A 172 19.62 3.80 -4.00
N TYR A 173 18.84 4.82 -3.65
CA TYR A 173 19.17 5.86 -2.67
C TYR A 173 18.38 5.62 -1.38
N TRP A 174 19.05 5.69 -0.24
CA TRP A 174 18.46 5.54 1.08
C TRP A 174 18.70 6.78 1.93
N TYR A 175 17.68 7.18 2.67
CA TYR A 175 17.68 8.35 3.54
C TYR A 175 17.36 7.92 4.96
N PHE A 176 18.21 8.32 5.90
CA PHE A 176 18.05 8.00 7.31
C PHE A 176 17.69 9.24 8.11
N TYR A 177 16.58 9.19 8.84
CA TYR A 177 16.11 10.26 9.71
C TYR A 177 16.23 9.83 11.17
N ALA A 178 16.53 10.76 12.08
CA ALA A 178 16.64 10.43 13.51
C ALA A 178 15.29 10.04 14.14
N PHE A 179 14.19 10.58 13.62
CA PHE A 179 12.88 10.42 14.25
C PHE A 179 11.76 10.73 13.27
N ASN A 180 10.70 9.93 13.28
CA ASN A 180 9.42 10.16 12.63
C ASN A 180 8.47 10.78 13.66
N ASN A 181 8.07 12.03 13.46
CA ASN A 181 7.13 12.74 14.34
C ASN A 181 5.77 12.97 13.69
N TRP A 182 5.31 12.02 12.85
CA TRP A 182 4.11 12.23 12.06
C TRP A 182 2.88 12.53 12.92
N ARG A 183 2.68 11.85 14.06
CA ARG A 183 1.57 12.11 14.99
C ARG A 183 1.76 13.43 15.74
N SER A 184 2.86 13.58 16.45
CA SER A 184 3.11 14.72 17.36
C SER A 184 3.33 16.05 16.62
N GLY A 185 3.93 16.01 15.43
CA GLY A 185 4.20 17.18 14.60
C GLY A 185 3.09 17.51 13.60
N TYR A 186 2.43 16.48 13.04
CA TYR A 186 1.59 16.63 11.84
C TYR A 186 0.26 15.90 11.90
N PHE A 187 -0.14 15.39 13.07
CA PHE A 187 -1.42 14.71 13.28
C PHE A 187 -1.63 13.46 12.39
N GLY A 188 -0.53 12.81 12.04
CA GLY A 188 -0.50 11.51 11.40
C GLY A 188 -0.67 10.35 12.37
N LEU A 189 -0.30 9.15 11.91
CA LEU A 189 -0.61 7.92 12.63
C LEU A 189 0.29 7.68 13.84
N ASN A 190 1.59 7.95 13.72
CA ASN A 190 2.61 7.45 14.65
C ASN A 190 3.77 8.42 14.91
N ASP A 191 4.46 8.18 16.03
CA ASP A 191 5.79 8.70 16.30
C ASP A 191 6.74 7.52 16.54
N HIS A 192 7.94 7.55 15.98
CA HIS A 192 8.97 6.56 16.30
C HIS A 192 10.39 7.07 16.08
N GLU A 193 11.32 6.52 16.85
CA GLU A 193 12.75 6.70 16.63
C GLU A 193 13.19 6.04 15.32
N ALA A 194 14.14 6.69 14.65
CA ALA A 194 14.64 6.36 13.33
C ALA A 194 13.58 6.34 12.21
N ASP A 195 14.00 6.68 11.00
CA ASP A 195 13.24 6.39 9.79
C ASP A 195 14.14 6.07 8.62
N TRP A 196 13.70 5.15 7.76
CA TRP A 196 14.45 4.70 6.58
C TRP A 196 13.57 4.79 5.34
N GLU A 197 13.86 5.77 4.49
CA GLU A 197 13.15 6.01 3.24
C GLU A 197 14.06 5.76 2.03
N MET A 198 13.45 5.54 0.86
CA MET A 198 14.18 5.05 -0.30
C MET A 198 13.66 5.62 -1.62
N VAL A 199 14.57 5.83 -2.57
CA VAL A 199 14.27 6.16 -3.97
C VAL A 199 15.03 5.20 -4.87
N ASN A 200 14.34 4.59 -5.83
CA ASN A 200 14.96 3.83 -6.91
C ASN A 200 14.86 4.62 -8.23
N ILE A 201 15.95 4.64 -8.98
CA ILE A 201 15.98 5.08 -10.38
C ILE A 201 16.45 3.89 -11.21
N TYR A 202 15.65 3.51 -12.20
CA TYR A 202 15.88 2.35 -13.07
C TYR A 202 16.40 2.85 -14.42
N LEU A 203 17.64 2.48 -14.72
CA LEU A 203 18.35 2.88 -15.93
C LEU A 203 18.48 1.68 -16.86
N SER A 204 18.46 1.96 -18.15
CA SER A 204 18.83 1.01 -19.19
C SER A 204 20.02 1.55 -19.98
N GLU A 205 20.72 0.66 -20.67
CA GLU A 205 21.81 1.04 -21.56
C GLU A 205 21.25 1.44 -22.93
N GLN A 206 21.52 2.68 -23.35
CA GLN A 206 21.16 3.23 -24.64
C GLN A 206 22.38 3.88 -25.28
N ASP A 207 22.76 3.44 -26.48
CA ASP A 207 23.92 3.93 -27.24
C ASP A 207 25.24 3.98 -26.44
N GLY A 208 25.44 3.00 -25.55
CA GLY A 208 26.64 2.90 -24.70
C GLY A 208 26.62 3.83 -23.47
N SER A 209 25.47 4.41 -23.12
CA SER A 209 25.27 5.25 -21.94
C SER A 209 24.08 4.78 -21.09
N TRP A 210 24.17 4.89 -19.77
CA TRP A 210 23.06 4.55 -18.87
C TRP A 210 22.08 5.72 -18.76
N GLN A 211 20.84 5.50 -19.19
CA GLN A 211 19.78 6.50 -19.21
C GLN A 211 18.61 6.06 -18.32
N PRO A 212 18.03 6.96 -17.51
CA PRO A 212 16.90 6.62 -16.65
C PRO A 212 15.61 6.46 -17.46
N GLU A 213 14.87 5.38 -17.21
CA GLU A 213 13.56 5.13 -17.83
C GLU A 213 12.42 5.16 -16.79
N TRP A 214 12.66 4.69 -15.57
CA TRP A 214 11.66 4.66 -14.51
C TRP A 214 12.24 5.14 -13.20
N LEU A 215 11.37 5.60 -12.31
CA LEU A 215 11.71 5.91 -10.93
C LEU A 215 10.55 5.54 -10.01
N ALA A 216 10.86 5.20 -8.77
CA ALA A 216 9.89 4.87 -7.75
C ALA A 216 10.35 5.40 -6.39
N TYR A 217 9.42 6.01 -5.65
CA TYR A 217 9.66 6.56 -4.32
C TYR A 217 8.99 5.68 -3.27
N ALA A 218 9.68 5.41 -2.17
CA ALA A 218 9.08 4.76 -1.02
C ALA A 218 7.99 5.66 -0.45
N CYS A 219 6.84 5.06 -0.17
CA CYS A 219 5.71 5.72 0.46
C CYS A 219 5.10 4.69 1.40
N HIS A 220 5.38 4.81 2.70
CA HIS A 220 4.97 3.84 3.71
C HIS A 220 5.26 2.37 3.29
N GLU A 221 4.32 1.45 3.52
CA GLU A 221 4.43 0.03 3.18
C GLU A 221 3.88 -0.29 1.77
N PHE A 222 3.66 0.73 0.90
CA PHE A 222 3.19 0.48 -0.46
C PHE A 222 4.27 -0.22 -1.30
N SER A 223 3.81 -1.02 -2.26
CA SER A 223 4.65 -1.69 -3.26
C SER A 223 3.83 -2.01 -4.51
N GLY A 224 4.52 -2.29 -5.61
CA GLY A 224 3.93 -2.66 -6.89
C GLY A 224 3.82 -1.50 -7.87
N ASP A 225 2.92 -1.64 -8.83
CA ASP A 225 2.90 -0.81 -10.04
C ASP A 225 2.66 0.67 -9.80
N ASP A 226 1.75 0.98 -8.88
CA ASP A 226 1.30 2.36 -8.63
C ASP A 226 2.43 3.28 -8.15
N LEU A 227 3.52 2.73 -7.62
CA LEU A 227 4.68 3.50 -7.14
C LEU A 227 5.55 4.08 -8.25
N ARG A 228 5.65 3.42 -9.41
CA ARG A 228 6.60 3.86 -10.43
C ARG A 228 6.01 4.94 -11.33
N ARG A 229 6.87 5.86 -11.75
CA ARG A 229 6.61 6.81 -12.85
C ARG A 229 7.69 6.67 -13.90
N HIS A 230 7.31 6.83 -15.15
CA HIS A 230 8.28 6.89 -16.23
C HIS A 230 9.10 8.18 -16.10
N TRP A 231 10.38 8.18 -16.46
CA TRP A 231 11.27 9.34 -16.32
C TRP A 231 10.71 10.59 -17.01
N ASN A 232 9.99 10.41 -18.11
CA ASN A 232 9.34 11.46 -18.90
C ASN A 232 7.85 11.66 -18.56
N ASP A 233 7.36 11.15 -17.44
CA ASP A 233 6.00 11.42 -16.96
C ASP A 233 5.88 12.90 -16.52
N PRO A 234 4.76 13.59 -16.83
CA PRO A 234 4.54 14.98 -16.40
C PRO A 234 4.57 15.21 -14.88
N GLU A 235 4.32 14.20 -14.05
CA GLU A 235 4.43 14.30 -12.59
C GLU A 235 5.88 14.34 -12.09
N VAL A 236 6.84 13.93 -12.92
CA VAL A 236 8.24 13.81 -12.53
C VAL A 236 8.93 15.15 -12.68
N GLN A 237 8.99 15.89 -11.58
CA GLN A 237 9.74 17.14 -11.48
C GLN A 237 11.24 16.85 -11.33
N LYS A 238 12.07 17.66 -11.98
CA LYS A 238 13.54 17.52 -11.98
C LYS A 238 14.21 18.88 -11.86
N VAL A 239 15.37 18.92 -11.20
CA VAL A 239 16.32 20.05 -11.21
C VAL A 239 17.54 19.56 -11.98
N GLY A 240 17.70 19.95 -13.24
CA GLY A 240 18.67 19.27 -14.12
C GLY A 240 18.30 17.79 -14.28
N ASP A 241 19.24 16.89 -14.02
CA ASP A 241 19.03 15.43 -14.01
C ASP A 241 18.61 14.88 -12.64
N HIS A 242 18.41 15.75 -11.63
CA HIS A 242 18.07 15.35 -10.27
C HIS A 242 16.55 15.28 -10.09
N PRO A 243 15.95 14.09 -9.88
CA PRO A 243 14.51 13.98 -9.65
C PRO A 243 14.13 14.59 -8.30
N VAL A 244 12.98 15.27 -8.25
CA VAL A 244 12.47 15.95 -7.07
C VAL A 244 11.51 15.04 -6.32
N VAL A 245 11.77 14.85 -5.04
CA VAL A 245 10.90 14.13 -4.11
C VAL A 245 10.27 15.14 -3.15
N PHE A 246 8.95 15.19 -3.11
CA PHE A 246 8.23 15.91 -2.07
C PHE A 246 8.09 14.99 -0.86
N VAL A 247 8.72 15.37 0.24
CA VAL A 247 8.80 14.53 1.45
C VAL A 247 7.61 14.84 2.37
N GLY A 248 6.90 13.80 2.76
CA GLY A 248 5.81 13.83 3.74
C GLY A 248 6.31 14.31 5.10
N ALA A 249 5.65 15.30 5.67
CA ALA A 249 6.09 15.95 6.89
C ALA A 249 5.97 14.99 8.09
N GLY A 250 7.09 14.73 8.75
CA GLY A 250 7.24 13.77 9.85
C GLY A 250 7.12 12.30 9.45
N SER A 251 6.34 11.94 8.42
CA SER A 251 6.22 10.57 7.91
C SER A 251 7.38 10.15 7.02
N HIS A 252 8.05 11.13 6.41
CA HIS A 252 9.12 11.02 5.42
C HIS A 252 8.78 10.31 4.10
N ALA A 253 7.53 9.90 3.89
CA ALA A 253 7.10 9.25 2.65
C ALA A 253 7.37 10.14 1.42
N GLY A 254 7.78 9.55 0.30
CA GLY A 254 8.12 10.25 -0.93
C GLY A 254 6.94 10.37 -1.91
N TYR A 255 6.74 11.58 -2.43
CA TYR A 255 5.69 11.92 -3.39
C TYR A 255 6.23 12.66 -4.62
N PHE A 256 5.58 12.46 -5.77
CA PHE A 256 5.93 13.10 -7.05
C PHE A 256 5.42 14.54 -7.18
N LEU A 257 4.28 14.85 -6.54
CA LEU A 257 3.64 16.16 -6.61
C LEU A 257 3.56 16.80 -5.22
N PRO A 258 3.58 18.14 -5.14
CA PRO A 258 3.35 18.81 -3.88
C PRO A 258 1.87 18.74 -3.50
N GLY A 259 1.57 18.52 -2.22
CA GLY A 259 0.21 18.65 -1.70
C GLY A 259 -0.05 17.91 -0.39
N GLU A 260 -1.33 17.69 -0.11
CA GLU A 260 -1.80 16.98 1.08
C GLU A 260 -2.47 15.67 0.65
N TYR A 261 -1.94 14.54 1.08
CA TYR A 261 -2.37 13.23 0.62
C TYR A 261 -3.25 12.56 1.67
N LEU A 262 -4.40 12.03 1.25
CA LEU A 262 -5.25 11.23 2.12
C LEU A 262 -4.77 9.77 2.05
N MET A 263 -4.04 9.34 3.06
CA MET A 263 -3.46 8.01 3.11
C MET A 263 -4.35 7.09 3.93
N GLU A 264 -4.72 5.97 3.33
CA GLU A 264 -5.50 4.93 3.96
C GLU A 264 -4.56 3.83 4.47
N LEU A 265 -4.27 3.85 5.78
CA LEU A 265 -3.35 2.88 6.40
C LEU A 265 -4.11 1.71 7.01
N ASP A 266 -3.58 0.51 6.80
CA ASP A 266 -4.10 -0.73 7.38
C ASP A 266 -3.82 -0.74 8.89
N VAL A 267 -4.81 -1.17 9.66
CA VAL A 267 -4.72 -1.22 11.13
C VAL A 267 -4.80 -2.67 11.60
N PRO A 268 -3.67 -3.33 11.91
CA PRO A 268 -3.60 -4.78 12.09
C PRO A 268 -4.52 -5.34 13.19
N PHE A 269 -4.77 -4.57 14.27
CA PHE A 269 -5.60 -5.05 15.39
C PHE A 269 -7.09 -5.23 15.03
N LEU A 270 -7.56 -4.67 13.92
CA LEU A 270 -8.92 -4.85 13.41
C LEU A 270 -9.06 -6.09 12.51
N ALA A 271 -7.95 -6.77 12.18
CA ALA A 271 -7.94 -7.97 11.35
C ALA A 271 -8.84 -9.13 11.86
N PRO A 272 -8.97 -9.41 13.19
CA PRO A 272 -9.85 -10.46 13.68
C PRO A 272 -11.33 -10.19 13.39
N ILE A 273 -11.77 -8.94 13.54
CA ILE A 273 -13.14 -8.50 13.22
C ILE A 273 -13.38 -8.67 11.71
N TYR A 274 -12.37 -8.36 10.90
CA TYR A 274 -12.46 -8.46 9.45
C TYR A 274 -12.63 -9.89 8.94
N ARG A 275 -11.94 -10.87 9.53
CA ARG A 275 -12.13 -12.29 9.17
C ARG A 275 -13.58 -12.74 9.34
N VAL A 276 -14.28 -12.21 10.35
CA VAL A 276 -15.70 -12.49 10.57
C VAL A 276 -16.57 -11.81 9.50
N VAL A 277 -16.27 -10.56 9.14
CA VAL A 277 -17.00 -9.83 8.10
C VAL A 277 -16.78 -10.45 6.71
N GLU A 278 -15.56 -10.83 6.34
CA GLU A 278 -15.27 -11.57 5.10
C GLU A 278 -15.98 -12.91 5.07
N PHE A 279 -15.98 -13.64 6.18
CA PHE A 279 -16.70 -14.90 6.27
C PHE A 279 -18.18 -14.69 5.97
N ILE A 280 -18.80 -13.66 6.55
CA ILE A 280 -20.21 -13.32 6.29
C ILE A 280 -20.41 -12.90 4.83
N GLN A 281 -19.56 -12.01 4.27
CA GLN A 281 -19.66 -11.54 2.89
C GLN A 281 -19.48 -12.66 1.87
N ARG A 282 -18.47 -13.53 2.03
CA ARG A 282 -18.25 -14.69 1.14
C ARG A 282 -19.41 -15.67 1.21
N ARG A 283 -19.97 -15.89 2.40
CA ARG A 283 -21.17 -16.72 2.58
C ARG A 283 -22.39 -16.10 1.89
N TRP A 284 -22.54 -14.77 1.97
CA TRP A 284 -23.59 -14.04 1.28
C TRP A 284 -23.45 -14.09 -0.24
N GLN A 285 -22.24 -13.87 -0.78
CA GLN A 285 -21.94 -13.97 -2.21
C GLN A 285 -22.21 -15.37 -2.76
N SER A 286 -21.90 -16.42 -1.98
CA SER A 286 -22.22 -17.80 -2.36
C SER A 286 -23.73 -18.10 -2.41
N LEU A 287 -24.56 -17.29 -1.74
CA LEU A 287 -26.01 -17.47 -1.68
C LEU A 287 -26.75 -16.60 -2.71
N THR A 288 -26.19 -15.46 -3.13
CA THR A 288 -26.84 -14.53 -4.07
C THR A 288 -26.51 -14.78 -5.54
N GLY A 289 -25.67 -15.76 -5.87
CA GLY A 289 -25.38 -16.13 -7.26
C GLY A 289 -24.75 -15.03 -8.11
N SER A 290 -24.23 -13.96 -7.49
CA SER A 290 -23.54 -12.88 -8.19
C SER A 290 -22.09 -13.30 -8.46
N GLY A 291 -21.91 -14.10 -9.50
CA GLY A 291 -20.60 -14.37 -10.09
C GLY A 291 -20.08 -13.14 -10.82
N SER A 292 -19.64 -12.11 -10.10
CA SER A 292 -18.71 -11.13 -10.65
C SER A 292 -17.29 -11.63 -10.36
N THR A 293 -16.64 -12.16 -11.40
CA THR A 293 -15.20 -12.31 -11.46
C THR A 293 -14.56 -10.93 -11.46
N GLU A 294 -14.34 -10.39 -10.26
CA GLU A 294 -13.31 -9.36 -10.04
C GLU A 294 -12.49 -9.80 -8.83
N ASN A 295 -11.25 -10.15 -9.11
CA ASN A 295 -10.26 -10.62 -8.16
C ASN A 295 -9.64 -9.46 -7.33
N GLU A 296 -10.42 -8.40 -7.04
CA GLU A 296 -9.88 -7.13 -6.54
C GLU A 296 -10.21 -6.76 -5.09
N ASN A 297 -11.13 -7.44 -4.40
CA ASN A 297 -11.27 -7.25 -2.96
C ASN A 297 -10.36 -8.20 -2.18
N ARG A 298 -9.04 -8.00 -2.30
CA ARG A 298 -8.14 -8.33 -1.21
C ARG A 298 -8.56 -7.47 -0.03
N GLY A 299 -9.29 -8.09 0.87
CA GLY A 299 -9.42 -7.71 2.27
C GLY A 299 -9.45 -6.21 2.56
N ASN A 300 -10.60 -5.54 2.50
CA ASN A 300 -10.78 -4.20 3.09
C ASN A 300 -10.65 -4.27 4.62
N ILE A 301 -9.43 -4.52 5.10
CA ILE A 301 -9.00 -4.17 6.45
C ILE A 301 -9.37 -2.70 6.60
N LEU A 302 -10.01 -2.36 7.70
CA LEU A 302 -10.58 -1.05 7.92
C LEU A 302 -9.45 -0.01 7.87
N ARG A 303 -9.34 0.68 6.73
CA ARG A 303 -8.28 1.65 6.50
C ARG A 303 -8.65 2.97 7.12
N ILE A 304 -7.72 3.50 7.90
CA ILE A 304 -7.94 4.72 8.63
C ILE A 304 -7.30 5.86 7.85
N PRO A 305 -8.07 6.85 7.37
CA PRO A 305 -7.51 7.98 6.66
C PRO A 305 -6.67 8.86 7.59
N PHE A 306 -5.41 9.04 7.25
CA PHE A 306 -4.52 10.07 7.78
C PHE A 306 -4.13 11.04 6.67
N VAL A 307 -3.66 12.23 7.04
CA VAL A 307 -3.18 13.20 6.07
C VAL A 307 -1.67 13.22 6.13
N ASP A 308 -1.05 13.02 4.97
CA ASP A 308 0.37 13.28 4.79
C ASP A 308 0.58 14.63 4.10
N TYR A 309 1.58 15.39 4.53
CA TYR A 309 1.82 16.76 4.06
C TYR A 309 3.14 16.81 3.31
N ALA A 310 3.08 16.71 1.98
CA ALA A 310 4.23 16.79 1.09
C ALA A 310 4.19 18.11 0.30
N ARG A 311 4.16 19.26 0.99
CA ARG A 311 3.92 20.56 0.34
C ARG A 311 5.14 21.11 -0.38
N GLY A 312 6.35 20.77 0.07
CA GLY A 312 7.60 21.26 -0.51
C GLY A 312 7.82 22.77 -0.39
N ASP A 313 7.12 23.43 0.54
CA ASP A 313 7.18 24.88 0.81
C ASP A 313 8.20 25.27 1.89
N GLY A 314 8.94 24.29 2.39
CA GLY A 314 9.98 24.44 3.39
C GLY A 314 11.39 24.29 2.83
N PHE A 315 12.25 23.68 3.64
CA PHE A 315 13.64 23.45 3.31
C PHE A 315 13.82 22.48 2.15
N SER A 316 14.91 22.62 1.39
CA SER A 316 15.22 21.72 0.28
C SER A 316 16.69 21.31 0.32
N VAL A 317 16.96 20.03 0.09
CA VAL A 317 18.31 19.44 0.12
C VAL A 317 18.58 18.74 -1.19
N GLY A 318 19.73 19.03 -1.80
CA GLY A 318 20.22 18.38 -3.00
C GLY A 318 20.96 19.33 -3.93
N GLU A 319 21.41 18.79 -5.06
CA GLU A 319 22.16 19.58 -6.04
C GLU A 319 21.32 20.75 -6.58
N GLY A 320 21.95 21.92 -6.72
CA GLY A 320 21.27 23.15 -7.12
C GLY A 320 20.29 23.74 -6.10
N GLN A 321 20.22 23.21 -4.86
CA GLN A 321 19.44 23.79 -3.76
C GLN A 321 20.32 24.64 -2.84
N TYR A 322 19.69 25.30 -1.84
CA TYR A 322 20.43 26.05 -0.82
C TYR A 322 21.38 25.16 -0.01
N ILE A 323 21.03 23.88 0.15
CA ILE A 323 21.82 22.89 0.89
C ILE A 323 22.16 21.75 -0.06
N SER A 324 23.45 21.56 -0.30
CA SER A 324 23.97 20.45 -1.10
C SER A 324 24.16 19.20 -0.25
N TRP A 325 24.13 18.04 -0.93
CA TRP A 325 24.47 16.78 -0.30
C TRP A 325 25.94 16.71 0.09
N ALA A 326 26.23 16.00 1.18
CA ALA A 326 27.55 15.42 1.39
C ALA A 326 27.88 14.40 0.29
N PRO A 327 29.16 14.02 0.11
CA PRO A 327 29.51 12.91 -0.76
C PRO A 327 28.72 11.64 -0.41
N PRO A 328 28.22 10.87 -1.40
CA PRO A 328 27.39 9.69 -1.16
C PRO A 328 28.13 8.65 -0.33
N ILE A 329 27.39 8.04 0.61
CA ILE A 329 27.90 6.90 1.39
C ILE A 329 27.51 5.63 0.65
N LEU A 330 28.49 4.95 0.08
CA LEU A 330 28.23 3.72 -0.67
C LEU A 330 27.87 2.56 0.27
N LEU A 331 26.84 1.82 -0.10
CA LEU A 331 26.43 0.55 0.51
C LEU A 331 26.93 -0.65 -0.31
N ASP A 332 27.89 -0.45 -1.23
CA ASP A 332 28.56 -1.52 -1.97
C ASP A 332 30.10 -1.47 -1.80
N PRO A 333 30.75 -2.50 -1.20
CA PRO A 333 30.13 -3.70 -0.62
C PRO A 333 29.20 -3.38 0.55
N THR A 334 28.24 -4.26 0.82
CA THR A 334 27.26 -4.05 1.90
C THR A 334 27.97 -3.97 3.25
N PRO A 335 27.84 -2.86 4.01
CA PRO A 335 28.45 -2.72 5.32
C PRO A 335 27.90 -3.74 6.34
N GLN A 336 28.73 -4.16 7.30
CA GLN A 336 28.33 -5.14 8.32
C GLN A 336 27.12 -4.68 9.15
N TRP A 337 27.05 -3.40 9.51
CA TRP A 337 25.90 -2.86 10.22
C TRP A 337 24.59 -2.95 9.43
N VAL A 338 24.65 -3.11 8.09
CA VAL A 338 23.48 -3.37 7.25
C VAL A 338 23.16 -4.86 7.17
N SER A 339 24.18 -5.72 7.00
CA SER A 339 23.98 -7.16 6.79
C SER A 339 23.79 -7.96 8.07
N GLU A 340 24.40 -7.55 9.18
CA GLU A 340 24.41 -8.34 10.42
C GLU A 340 23.39 -7.83 11.44
N TYR A 341 23.08 -6.54 11.45
CA TYR A 341 22.13 -5.98 12.39
C TYR A 341 20.67 -6.12 11.92
N ARG A 342 19.94 -7.02 12.58
CA ARG A 342 18.52 -7.34 12.31
C ARG A 342 17.54 -6.68 13.27
N GLY A 343 18.05 -5.90 14.22
CA GLY A 343 17.26 -5.23 15.25
C GLY A 343 16.44 -4.04 14.74
N LEU A 344 15.71 -3.43 15.66
CA LEU A 344 14.99 -2.18 15.40
C LEU A 344 15.94 -0.98 15.58
N TRP A 345 15.88 -0.02 14.67
CA TRP A 345 16.73 1.18 14.68
C TRP A 345 16.29 2.25 15.69
N GLY A 346 15.45 1.87 16.63
CA GLY A 346 14.91 2.73 17.67
C GLY A 346 14.03 1.95 18.62
N LEU A 347 13.37 2.65 19.53
CA LEU A 347 12.61 2.08 20.64
C LEU A 347 11.58 1.02 20.20
N TYR A 348 11.60 -0.14 20.88
CA TYR A 348 10.53 -1.12 20.80
C TYR A 348 9.35 -0.72 21.72
N ALA A 349 8.36 -0.03 21.15
CA ALA A 349 7.21 0.52 21.90
C ALA A 349 6.15 -0.51 22.30
N GLN A 350 6.20 -1.72 21.74
CA GLN A 350 5.33 -2.86 22.07
C GLN A 350 3.84 -2.57 21.81
N ASP A 351 3.53 -1.72 20.82
CA ASP A 351 2.16 -1.36 20.52
C ASP A 351 1.47 -2.44 19.67
N PRO A 352 0.19 -2.79 19.96
CA PRO A 352 -0.52 -3.85 19.22
C PRO A 352 -0.69 -3.58 17.71
N ALA A 353 -0.58 -2.32 17.30
CA ALA A 353 -0.68 -1.89 15.91
C ALA A 353 0.68 -1.82 15.19
N SER A 354 1.80 -2.00 15.91
CA SER A 354 3.17 -1.80 15.40
C SER A 354 3.44 -0.43 14.77
N GLY A 355 2.58 0.56 15.02
CA GLY A 355 2.75 1.92 14.50
C GLY A 355 3.86 2.68 15.22
N GLU A 356 4.01 2.49 16.52
CA GLU A 356 5.04 3.17 17.33
C GLU A 356 6.38 2.41 17.38
N ASN A 357 6.43 1.20 16.85
CA ASN A 357 7.67 0.44 16.79
C ASN A 357 8.58 1.03 15.70
N ALA A 358 9.80 1.39 16.11
CA ALA A 358 10.84 1.84 15.20
C ALA A 358 11.05 0.86 14.03
N PRO A 359 11.47 1.35 12.85
CA PRO A 359 11.73 0.51 11.71
C PRO A 359 12.99 -0.34 11.93
N SER A 360 13.12 -1.39 11.14
CA SER A 360 14.42 -2.06 10.96
C SER A 360 15.24 -1.36 9.88
N GLY A 361 16.51 -1.72 9.78
CA GLY A 361 17.44 -1.15 8.81
C GLY A 361 17.05 -1.43 7.36
N PRO A 362 17.81 -0.91 6.38
CA PRO A 362 17.43 -0.96 4.97
C PRO A 362 17.29 -2.38 4.41
N MET A 363 17.99 -3.36 4.97
CA MET A 363 17.99 -4.76 4.50
C MET A 363 16.86 -5.62 5.10
N TYR A 364 16.35 -5.27 6.29
CA TYR A 364 15.46 -6.13 7.07
C TYR A 364 14.10 -5.46 7.35
N GLN A 365 13.09 -6.29 7.57
CA GLN A 365 11.79 -5.90 8.12
C GLN A 365 11.80 -6.03 9.65
N ARG A 366 10.80 -5.45 10.33
CA ARG A 366 10.65 -5.50 11.81
C ARG A 366 10.64 -6.92 12.39
N ASN A 367 10.26 -7.91 11.59
CA ASN A 367 10.24 -9.33 11.96
C ASN A 367 11.54 -10.09 11.62
N GLY A 368 12.58 -9.39 11.15
CA GLY A 368 13.85 -9.98 10.73
C GLY A 368 13.85 -10.61 9.34
N ALA A 369 12.72 -10.64 8.62
CA ALA A 369 12.69 -11.09 7.23
C ALA A 369 13.40 -10.09 6.31
N LEU A 370 13.88 -10.56 5.15
CA LEU A 370 14.48 -9.68 4.16
C LEU A 370 13.45 -8.71 3.57
N ARG A 371 13.86 -7.45 3.40
CA ARG A 371 13.04 -6.41 2.79
C ARG A 371 12.99 -6.61 1.27
N SER A 372 11.79 -6.64 0.67
CA SER A 372 11.62 -6.82 -0.78
C SER A 372 12.35 -5.76 -1.60
N ALA A 373 12.30 -4.49 -1.17
CA ALA A 373 13.05 -3.39 -1.75
C ALA A 373 14.58 -3.60 -1.76
N TRP A 374 15.10 -4.45 -0.86
CA TRP A 374 16.53 -4.76 -0.80
C TRP A 374 16.92 -5.91 -1.74
N TYR A 375 16.24 -7.06 -1.69
CA TYR A 375 16.63 -8.23 -2.48
C TYR A 375 15.98 -8.32 -3.87
N ASN A 376 14.86 -7.63 -4.10
CA ASN A 376 14.14 -7.59 -5.37
C ASN A 376 13.65 -6.16 -5.68
N PRO A 377 14.56 -5.22 -5.97
CA PRO A 377 14.20 -3.83 -6.23
C PRO A 377 13.34 -3.64 -7.48
N LEU A 378 13.42 -4.54 -8.47
CA LEU A 378 12.55 -4.51 -9.65
C LEU A 378 11.10 -4.88 -9.29
N GLY A 379 10.90 -6.03 -8.63
CA GLY A 379 9.56 -6.48 -8.25
C GLY A 379 8.91 -5.59 -7.18
N TRP A 380 9.68 -4.92 -6.34
CA TRP A 380 9.15 -3.95 -5.36
C TRP A 380 8.36 -2.81 -6.03
N ALA A 381 8.75 -2.36 -7.23
CA ALA A 381 8.05 -1.33 -8.00
C ALA A 381 7.33 -1.88 -9.26
N GLY A 382 7.25 -3.21 -9.40
CA GLY A 382 6.66 -3.89 -10.57
C GLY A 382 7.38 -3.62 -11.90
N VAL A 383 8.68 -3.31 -11.88
CA VAL A 383 9.51 -3.08 -13.08
C VAL A 383 9.99 -4.40 -13.69
N ASP A 384 9.99 -5.49 -12.94
CA ASP A 384 10.42 -6.83 -13.36
C ASP A 384 9.63 -7.41 -14.55
N LYS A 385 8.41 -6.93 -14.79
CA LYS A 385 7.56 -7.29 -15.94
C LYS A 385 7.65 -6.32 -17.13
N VAL A 386 8.50 -5.28 -17.03
CA VAL A 386 8.68 -4.28 -18.07
C VAL A 386 10.08 -4.45 -18.67
N PRO A 387 10.20 -4.78 -19.97
CA PRO A 387 11.50 -4.80 -20.62
C PRO A 387 12.07 -3.37 -20.71
N THR A 388 13.39 -3.24 -20.76
CA THR A 388 14.03 -1.95 -21.09
C THR A 388 13.63 -1.50 -22.49
N GLN A 389 13.70 -0.20 -22.78
CA GLN A 389 13.42 0.32 -24.12
C GLN A 389 14.31 -0.35 -25.17
N ALA A 390 15.58 -0.59 -24.85
CA ALA A 390 16.54 -1.27 -25.72
C ALA A 390 16.17 -2.74 -25.99
N ASN A 391 15.70 -3.47 -24.98
CA ASN A 391 15.37 -4.89 -25.10
C ASN A 391 13.91 -5.14 -25.57
N THR A 392 13.06 -4.11 -25.55
CA THR A 392 11.64 -4.20 -25.95
C THR A 392 11.43 -4.87 -27.31
N PRO A 393 12.14 -4.48 -28.40
CA PRO A 393 11.97 -5.12 -29.71
C PRO A 393 12.34 -6.62 -29.70
N HIS A 394 13.36 -7.01 -28.94
CA HIS A 394 13.78 -8.40 -28.85
C HIS A 394 12.75 -9.25 -28.10
N VAL A 395 12.26 -8.77 -26.94
CA VAL A 395 11.23 -9.45 -26.15
C VAL A 395 9.93 -9.61 -26.93
N ILE A 396 9.50 -8.59 -27.67
CA ILE A 396 8.30 -8.70 -28.52
C ILE A 396 8.51 -9.75 -29.62
N ASN A 397 9.64 -9.72 -30.32
CA ASN A 397 9.92 -10.71 -31.35
C ASN A 397 9.98 -12.14 -30.78
N GLN A 398 10.55 -12.32 -29.59
CA GLN A 398 10.57 -13.61 -28.91
C GLN A 398 9.14 -14.08 -28.57
N GLN A 399 8.31 -13.22 -27.99
CA GLN A 399 6.90 -13.55 -27.69
C GLN A 399 6.13 -13.90 -28.96
N LYS A 400 6.33 -13.16 -30.05
CA LYS A 400 5.72 -13.47 -31.35
C LYS A 400 6.11 -14.86 -31.84
N GLN A 401 7.38 -15.26 -31.72
CA GLN A 401 7.81 -16.60 -32.12
C GLN A 401 7.12 -17.69 -31.29
N THR A 402 6.99 -17.49 -29.97
CA THR A 402 6.23 -18.41 -29.11
C THR A 402 4.77 -18.54 -29.54
N LEU A 403 4.12 -17.42 -29.86
CA LEU A 403 2.73 -17.40 -30.34
C LEU A 403 2.58 -18.07 -31.72
N ILE A 404 3.50 -17.83 -32.64
CA ILE A 404 3.51 -18.47 -33.97
C ILE A 404 3.63 -20.00 -33.83
N SER A 405 4.56 -20.50 -33.00
CA SER A 405 4.68 -21.94 -32.74
C SER A 405 3.41 -22.54 -32.12
N ARG A 406 2.74 -21.81 -31.21
CA ARG A 406 1.46 -22.25 -30.64
C ARG A 406 0.35 -22.27 -31.70
N LEU A 407 0.32 -21.29 -32.60
CA LEU A 407 -0.66 -21.24 -33.69
C LEU A 407 -0.48 -22.41 -34.67
N GLU A 408 0.76 -22.78 -35.00
CA GLU A 408 1.06 -23.98 -35.81
C GLU A 408 0.54 -25.27 -35.15
N GLU A 409 0.74 -25.41 -33.84
CA GLU A 409 0.22 -26.54 -33.06
C GLU A 409 -1.32 -26.58 -33.09
N LEU A 410 -1.98 -25.44 -32.83
CA LEU A 410 -3.44 -25.34 -32.86
C LEU A 410 -4.01 -25.64 -34.23
N ASN A 411 -3.38 -25.18 -35.31
CA ASN A 411 -3.83 -25.49 -36.67
C ASN A 411 -3.78 -27.00 -36.96
N GLY A 412 -2.72 -27.69 -36.51
CA GLY A 412 -2.65 -29.15 -36.62
C GLY A 412 -3.79 -29.85 -35.85
N LEU A 413 -4.10 -29.40 -34.63
CA LEU A 413 -5.22 -29.92 -33.84
C LEU A 413 -6.58 -29.63 -34.47
N ILE A 414 -6.77 -28.42 -35.01
CA ILE A 414 -7.99 -28.01 -35.72
C ILE A 414 -8.22 -28.92 -36.94
N ASP A 415 -7.19 -29.18 -37.74
CA ASP A 415 -7.28 -30.06 -38.90
C ASP A 415 -7.64 -31.49 -38.50
N GLN A 416 -7.00 -32.03 -37.47
CA GLN A 416 -7.31 -33.36 -36.94
C GLN A 416 -8.77 -33.45 -36.45
N LYS A 417 -9.20 -32.53 -35.59
CA LYS A 417 -10.54 -32.52 -34.99
C LYS A 417 -11.62 -32.23 -36.01
N SER A 418 -11.35 -31.37 -37.00
CA SER A 418 -12.24 -31.15 -38.13
C SER A 418 -12.45 -32.42 -38.95
N GLY A 419 -11.39 -33.21 -39.17
CA GLY A 419 -11.49 -34.52 -39.80
C GLY A 419 -12.32 -35.53 -38.98
N GLU A 420 -12.10 -35.59 -37.66
CA GLU A 420 -12.88 -36.45 -36.75
C GLU A 420 -14.37 -36.06 -36.70
N LEU A 421 -14.67 -34.76 -36.67
CA LEU A 421 -16.03 -34.22 -36.69
C LEU A 421 -16.74 -34.61 -37.99
N GLN A 422 -16.08 -34.42 -39.14
CA GLN A 422 -16.63 -34.82 -40.44
C GLN A 422 -16.86 -36.34 -40.51
N GLY A 423 -15.91 -37.16 -40.08
CA GLY A 423 -16.04 -38.63 -40.08
C GLY A 423 -17.15 -39.12 -39.15
N THR A 424 -17.29 -38.51 -37.98
CA THR A 424 -18.38 -38.79 -37.03
C THR A 424 -19.73 -38.35 -37.61
N GLY A 425 -19.77 -37.22 -38.31
CA GLY A 425 -20.97 -36.72 -38.99
C GLY A 425 -21.47 -37.66 -40.09
N VAL A 426 -20.55 -38.20 -40.88
CA VAL A 426 -20.88 -39.24 -41.87
C VAL A 426 -21.43 -40.49 -41.20
N SER A 427 -20.85 -40.92 -40.08
CA SER A 427 -21.31 -42.10 -39.33
C SER A 427 -22.72 -41.89 -38.74
N TYR A 428 -23.00 -40.70 -38.21
CA TYR A 428 -24.33 -40.32 -37.74
C TYR A 428 -25.38 -40.38 -38.87
N GLN A 429 -25.07 -39.82 -40.03
CA GLN A 429 -25.95 -39.88 -41.21
C GLN A 429 -26.16 -41.31 -41.72
N ALA A 430 -25.15 -42.17 -41.66
CA ALA A 430 -25.28 -43.57 -42.04
C ALA A 430 -26.25 -44.32 -41.11
N PHE A 431 -26.18 -44.08 -39.79
CA PHE A 431 -27.07 -44.73 -38.82
C PHE A 431 -28.54 -44.32 -38.93
N GLN A 432 -28.84 -43.12 -39.44
CA GLN A 432 -30.23 -42.67 -39.62
C GLN A 432 -31.05 -43.55 -40.57
N ASN A 433 -30.40 -44.25 -41.50
CA ASN A 433 -31.06 -45.05 -42.53
C ASN A 433 -31.21 -46.54 -42.15
N GLU A 434 -30.77 -46.94 -40.95
CA GLU A 434 -30.71 -48.34 -40.51
C GLU A 434 -31.60 -48.61 -39.29
N ALA A 435 -32.40 -49.68 -39.35
CA ALA A 435 -33.34 -50.04 -38.29
C ALA A 435 -32.62 -50.65 -37.07
N GLY A 436 -32.94 -50.15 -35.87
CA GLY A 436 -32.44 -50.71 -34.60
C GLY A 436 -31.14 -50.12 -34.05
N LEU A 437 -30.59 -49.06 -34.65
CA LEU A 437 -29.33 -48.43 -34.23
C LEU A 437 -29.49 -47.17 -33.36
N SER A 438 -30.68 -46.88 -32.83
CA SER A 438 -30.97 -45.65 -32.06
C SER A 438 -29.99 -45.34 -30.91
N PRO A 439 -29.52 -46.32 -30.09
CA PRO A 439 -28.55 -46.04 -29.03
C PRO A 439 -27.17 -45.59 -29.56
N LEU A 440 -26.73 -46.14 -30.69
CA LEU A 440 -25.49 -45.74 -31.35
C LEU A 440 -25.62 -44.36 -31.97
N MET A 441 -26.80 -44.03 -32.50
CA MET A 441 -27.10 -42.71 -33.04
C MET A 441 -27.00 -41.62 -31.96
N GLN A 442 -27.63 -41.81 -30.79
CA GLN A 442 -27.54 -40.86 -29.66
C GLN A 442 -26.12 -40.68 -29.14
N THR A 443 -25.33 -41.77 -29.08
CA THR A 443 -23.93 -41.69 -28.66
C THR A 443 -23.09 -40.90 -29.67
N THR A 444 -23.37 -41.07 -30.97
CA THR A 444 -22.66 -40.38 -32.06
C THR A 444 -23.06 -38.91 -32.13
N GLU A 445 -24.33 -38.58 -31.87
CA GLU A 445 -24.84 -37.20 -31.76
C GLU A 445 -24.15 -36.45 -30.64
N LYS A 446 -24.10 -37.03 -29.44
CA LYS A 446 -23.37 -36.43 -28.32
C LYS A 446 -21.90 -36.19 -28.67
N LYS A 447 -21.26 -37.16 -29.33
CA LYS A 447 -19.86 -37.03 -29.77
C LYS A 447 -19.69 -35.92 -30.81
N LEU A 448 -20.67 -35.68 -31.67
CA LEU A 448 -20.67 -34.56 -32.62
C LEU A 448 -20.71 -33.21 -31.91
N ASP A 449 -21.60 -33.07 -30.93
CA ASP A 449 -21.74 -31.85 -30.15
C ASP A 449 -20.43 -31.55 -29.39
N ASP A 450 -19.89 -32.56 -28.68
CA ASP A 450 -18.63 -32.44 -27.94
C ASP A 450 -17.46 -32.04 -28.86
N LEU A 451 -17.33 -32.67 -30.04
CA LEU A 451 -16.29 -32.33 -31.02
C LEU A 451 -16.48 -30.95 -31.65
N SER A 452 -17.72 -30.53 -31.88
CA SER A 452 -18.05 -29.21 -32.41
C SER A 452 -17.67 -28.11 -31.43
N ASP A 453 -18.00 -28.29 -30.16
CA ASP A 453 -17.64 -27.35 -29.09
C ASP A 453 -16.13 -27.28 -28.86
N GLU A 454 -15.43 -28.42 -28.87
CA GLU A 454 -13.97 -28.48 -28.78
C GLU A 454 -13.32 -27.73 -29.95
N LEU A 455 -13.77 -27.99 -31.19
CA LEU A 455 -13.26 -27.33 -32.39
C LEU A 455 -13.53 -25.82 -32.38
N ALA A 456 -14.70 -25.39 -31.90
CA ALA A 456 -15.02 -23.98 -31.73
C ALA A 456 -14.10 -23.30 -30.69
N GLY A 457 -13.77 -24.01 -29.60
CA GLY A 457 -12.78 -23.58 -28.61
C GLY A 457 -11.40 -23.37 -29.21
N LEU A 458 -10.88 -24.37 -29.94
CA LEU A 458 -9.56 -24.31 -30.59
C LEU A 458 -9.47 -23.17 -31.61
N ARG A 459 -10.49 -23.01 -32.46
CA ARG A 459 -10.55 -21.92 -33.46
C ARG A 459 -10.59 -20.54 -32.79
N ARG A 460 -11.27 -20.41 -31.66
CA ARG A 460 -11.32 -19.16 -30.89
C ARG A 460 -9.94 -18.81 -30.31
N GLU A 461 -9.21 -19.80 -29.78
CA GLU A 461 -7.84 -19.63 -29.29
C GLU A 461 -6.90 -19.20 -30.42
N ALA A 462 -6.94 -19.88 -31.57
CA ALA A 462 -6.13 -19.53 -32.74
C ALA A 462 -6.39 -18.09 -33.23
N ALA A 463 -7.67 -17.70 -33.34
CA ALA A 463 -8.03 -16.33 -33.73
C ALA A 463 -7.59 -15.26 -32.71
N ALA A 464 -7.59 -15.59 -31.41
CA ALA A 464 -7.08 -14.71 -30.37
C ALA A 464 -5.56 -14.51 -30.47
N ILE A 465 -4.82 -15.59 -30.77
CA ILE A 465 -3.37 -15.53 -30.99
C ILE A 465 -3.02 -14.67 -32.21
N ASP A 466 -3.73 -14.82 -33.33
CA ASP A 466 -3.54 -13.96 -34.52
C ASP A 466 -3.76 -12.48 -34.21
N LEU A 467 -4.77 -12.17 -33.40
CA LEU A 467 -5.05 -10.81 -32.93
C LEU A 467 -3.91 -10.27 -32.06
N GLU A 468 -3.38 -11.11 -31.16
CA GLU A 468 -2.25 -10.79 -30.28
C GLU A 468 -0.97 -10.49 -31.07
N ILE A 469 -0.61 -11.36 -32.03
CA ILE A 469 0.53 -11.14 -32.93
C ILE A 469 0.38 -9.81 -33.68
N SER A 470 -0.80 -9.55 -34.22
CA SER A 470 -1.10 -8.29 -34.93
C SER A 470 -1.02 -7.06 -34.01
N ALA A 471 -1.36 -7.20 -32.73
CA ALA A 471 -1.22 -6.13 -31.74
C ALA A 471 0.25 -5.86 -31.39
N LEU A 472 1.06 -6.91 -31.26
CA LEU A 472 2.50 -6.81 -31.04
C LEU A 472 3.21 -6.12 -32.22
N ASP A 473 2.81 -6.38 -33.46
CA ASP A 473 3.33 -5.69 -34.65
C ASP A 473 3.03 -4.19 -34.66
N ARG A 474 1.81 -3.80 -34.25
CA ARG A 474 1.47 -2.39 -34.09
C ARG A 474 2.28 -1.73 -32.97
N TYR A 475 2.47 -2.45 -31.86
CA TYR A 475 3.24 -1.94 -30.73
C TYR A 475 4.71 -1.70 -31.08
N LEU A 476 5.32 -2.58 -31.88
CA LEU A 476 6.69 -2.39 -32.40
C LEU A 476 6.86 -1.14 -33.27
N THR A 477 5.82 -0.78 -34.04
CA THR A 477 5.90 0.31 -35.03
C THR A 477 5.50 1.67 -34.47
N GLN A 478 4.87 1.71 -33.28
CA GLN A 478 4.39 2.94 -32.64
C GLN A 478 4.88 3.01 -31.18
N PRO A 479 6.17 3.29 -30.94
CA PRO A 479 6.68 3.45 -29.58
C PRO A 479 5.98 4.64 -28.88
N ALA A 480 5.78 4.51 -27.57
CA ALA A 480 5.19 5.57 -26.77
C ALA A 480 6.06 6.85 -26.83
N GLN A 481 5.46 7.96 -27.25
CA GLN A 481 6.12 9.26 -27.24
C GLN A 481 6.19 9.85 -25.83
N ALA A 482 7.11 10.78 -25.60
CA ALA A 482 7.20 11.53 -24.35
C ALA A 482 5.84 12.16 -23.99
N GLY A 483 5.41 12.03 -22.73
CA GLY A 483 4.07 12.48 -22.29
C GLY A 483 2.89 11.63 -22.76
N SER A 484 3.12 10.46 -23.35
CA SER A 484 2.04 9.54 -23.73
C SER A 484 1.22 9.09 -22.50
N PRO A 485 -0.12 9.06 -22.59
CA PRO A 485 -0.96 8.43 -21.56
C PRO A 485 -0.57 6.97 -21.28
N ALA A 486 0.06 6.29 -22.24
CA ALA A 486 0.53 4.92 -22.09
C ALA A 486 1.50 4.72 -20.92
N PHE A 487 2.29 5.74 -20.56
CA PHE A 487 3.20 5.67 -19.40
C PHE A 487 2.48 5.52 -18.06
N ARG A 488 1.15 5.74 -18.05
CA ARG A 488 0.32 5.68 -16.85
C ARG A 488 -0.69 4.54 -16.87
N ASN A 489 -0.71 3.70 -17.91
CA ASN A 489 -1.67 2.60 -18.04
C ASN A 489 -1.56 1.57 -16.92
N HIS A 490 -0.38 1.43 -16.30
CA HIS A 490 -0.18 0.53 -15.16
C HIS A 490 -0.69 1.11 -13.83
N ILE A 491 -0.96 2.42 -13.77
CA ILE A 491 -1.40 3.09 -12.56
C ILE A 491 -2.90 2.87 -12.41
N GLN A 492 -3.28 2.02 -11.46
CA GLN A 492 -4.67 1.79 -11.10
C GLN A 492 -5.11 2.74 -10.00
N ARG A 493 -4.22 3.03 -9.04
CA ARG A 493 -4.51 3.87 -7.87
C ARG A 493 -3.46 4.97 -7.74
N ALA A 494 -3.63 6.03 -8.52
CA ALA A 494 -2.73 7.17 -8.48
C ALA A 494 -2.80 7.87 -7.11
N HIS A 495 -1.67 7.89 -6.39
CA HIS A 495 -1.51 8.76 -5.22
C HIS A 495 -1.51 10.21 -5.71
N THR A 496 -2.66 10.88 -5.55
CA THR A 496 -2.85 12.27 -5.96
C THR A 496 -3.14 13.12 -4.74
N PRO A 497 -2.62 14.36 -4.69
CA PRO A 497 -2.91 15.26 -3.59
C PRO A 497 -4.41 15.59 -3.57
N ALA A 498 -4.97 15.70 -2.37
CA ALA A 498 -6.35 16.10 -2.17
C ALA A 498 -6.59 17.51 -2.73
N LEU A 499 -7.72 17.69 -3.41
CA LEU A 499 -8.13 19.00 -3.90
C LEU A 499 -8.32 19.98 -2.72
N PRO A 500 -7.90 21.24 -2.86
CA PRO A 500 -8.19 22.27 -1.86
C PRO A 500 -9.69 22.36 -1.58
N ALA A 501 -10.09 22.42 -0.31
CA ALA A 501 -11.49 22.56 0.05
C ALA A 501 -12.02 23.94 -0.42
N GLU A 502 -12.75 23.97 -1.53
CA GLU A 502 -13.45 25.17 -2.02
C GLU A 502 -14.78 25.36 -1.27
N GLY A 503 -14.90 26.41 -0.44
CA GLY A 503 -16.20 26.90 0.06
C GLY A 503 -16.25 27.43 1.49
N ASN A 504 -17.22 28.33 1.76
CA ASN A 504 -17.51 28.93 3.07
C ASN A 504 -18.20 27.98 4.08
N SER A 505 -18.61 26.77 3.66
CA SER A 505 -19.22 25.75 4.54
C SER A 505 -18.22 25.08 5.50
N GLY A 506 -16.91 25.30 5.31
CA GLY A 506 -15.86 24.60 6.04
C GLY A 506 -15.82 24.82 7.55
N ARG A 507 -16.27 25.98 8.07
CA ARG A 507 -16.17 26.26 9.52
C ARG A 507 -17.11 25.42 10.39
N VAL A 508 -18.34 25.19 9.93
CA VAL A 508 -19.33 24.39 10.67
C VAL A 508 -18.94 22.91 10.61
N GLU A 509 -18.48 22.46 9.45
CA GLU A 509 -17.97 21.11 9.25
C GLU A 509 -16.72 20.84 10.11
N GLU A 510 -15.80 21.79 10.19
CA GLU A 510 -14.59 21.71 11.02
C GLU A 510 -14.93 21.72 12.52
N TRP A 511 -15.87 22.55 12.95
CA TRP A 511 -16.34 22.53 14.34
C TRP A 511 -17.02 21.21 14.70
N TRP A 512 -17.92 20.71 13.84
CA TRP A 512 -18.53 19.40 14.02
C TRP A 512 -17.44 18.32 14.09
N ALA A 513 -16.45 18.38 13.19
CA ALA A 513 -15.39 17.39 13.16
C ALA A 513 -14.48 17.42 14.41
N ALA A 514 -14.26 18.60 14.99
CA ALA A 514 -13.52 18.75 16.24
C ALA A 514 -14.33 18.28 17.46
N ALA A 515 -15.64 18.57 17.50
CA ALA A 515 -16.47 18.35 18.68
C ALA A 515 -17.14 16.97 18.71
N SER A 516 -17.35 16.30 17.57
CA SER A 516 -18.24 15.15 17.48
C SER A 516 -17.82 13.98 18.40
N VAL A 517 -16.53 13.66 18.47
CA VAL A 517 -16.07 12.55 19.32
C VAL A 517 -16.32 12.85 20.80
N ALA A 518 -16.02 14.08 21.24
CA ALA A 518 -16.31 14.51 22.60
C ALA A 518 -17.82 14.52 22.89
N LEU A 519 -18.64 15.04 21.98
CA LEU A 519 -20.10 15.06 22.10
C LEU A 519 -20.68 13.65 22.18
N MET A 520 -20.16 12.68 21.42
CA MET A 520 -20.59 11.28 21.50
C MET A 520 -20.22 10.69 22.87
N LEU A 521 -19.02 10.94 23.38
CA LEU A 521 -18.60 10.46 24.71
C LEU A 521 -19.44 11.07 25.84
N PHE A 522 -19.67 12.38 25.81
CA PHE A 522 -20.56 13.03 26.77
C PHE A 522 -21.99 12.49 26.67
N GLY A 523 -22.51 12.31 25.45
CA GLY A 523 -23.83 11.70 25.22
C GLY A 523 -23.93 10.28 25.78
N PHE A 524 -22.90 9.45 25.58
CA PHE A 524 -22.82 8.10 26.14
C PHE A 524 -22.80 8.11 27.68
N VAL A 525 -22.00 8.99 28.29
CA VAL A 525 -21.94 9.14 29.76
C VAL A 525 -23.30 9.59 30.31
N LEU A 526 -23.95 10.56 29.67
CA LEU A 526 -25.31 10.99 30.06
C LEU A 526 -26.33 9.84 29.94
N LEU A 527 -26.26 9.04 28.88
CA LEU A 527 -27.10 7.84 28.74
C LEU A 527 -26.84 6.83 29.87
N MET A 528 -25.57 6.63 30.26
CA MET A 528 -25.23 5.74 31.38
C MET A 528 -25.78 6.22 32.71
N ILE A 529 -25.73 7.53 32.98
CA ILE A 529 -26.17 8.13 34.24
C ILE A 529 -27.71 8.17 34.31
N PHE A 530 -28.36 8.68 33.26
CA PHE A 530 -29.79 9.04 33.31
C PHE A 530 -30.72 7.99 32.68
N SER A 531 -30.21 7.07 31.86
CA SER A 531 -31.06 6.16 31.08
C SER A 531 -30.42 4.79 30.87
N ARG A 532 -29.83 4.24 31.95
CA ARG A 532 -29.11 2.96 31.93
C ARG A 532 -29.88 1.82 31.29
N GLN A 533 -31.19 1.75 31.53
CA GLN A 533 -32.08 0.71 30.97
C GLN A 533 -32.25 0.80 29.44
N HIS A 534 -31.97 1.95 28.84
CA HIS A 534 -32.09 2.19 27.40
C HIS A 534 -30.72 2.35 26.71
N ILE A 535 -29.60 1.98 27.35
CA ILE A 535 -28.24 2.22 26.81
C ILE A 535 -28.10 1.69 25.39
N VAL A 536 -28.55 0.46 25.12
CA VAL A 536 -28.40 -0.17 23.80
C VAL A 536 -29.16 0.63 22.73
N PHE A 537 -30.42 0.95 22.99
CA PHE A 537 -31.26 1.70 22.06
C PHE A 537 -30.77 3.15 21.89
N GLY A 538 -30.51 3.85 23.00
CA GLY A 538 -30.03 5.23 22.99
C GLY A 538 -28.68 5.39 22.30
N THR A 539 -27.75 4.46 22.52
CA THR A 539 -26.45 4.45 21.82
C THR A 539 -26.65 4.20 20.32
N SER A 540 -27.56 3.31 19.93
CA SER A 540 -27.86 3.03 18.52
C SER A 540 -28.43 4.26 17.81
N VAL A 541 -29.38 4.97 18.44
CA VAL A 541 -29.95 6.22 17.92
C VAL A 541 -28.88 7.31 17.81
N MET A 542 -28.03 7.43 18.82
CA MET A 542 -26.92 8.40 18.80
C MET A 542 -25.94 8.11 17.67
N ILE A 543 -25.52 6.86 17.48
CA ILE A 543 -24.65 6.46 16.37
C ILE A 543 -25.32 6.78 15.02
N ALA A 544 -26.60 6.44 14.85
CA ALA A 544 -27.34 6.72 13.63
C ALA A 544 -27.41 8.23 13.32
N LEU A 545 -27.66 9.06 14.34
CA LEU A 545 -27.70 10.51 14.20
C LEU A 545 -26.34 11.07 13.77
N PHE A 546 -25.25 10.61 14.39
CA PHE A 546 -23.89 11.05 14.07
C PHE A 546 -23.50 10.65 12.65
N VAL A 547 -23.79 9.42 12.26
CA VAL A 547 -23.56 8.90 10.91
C VAL A 547 -24.36 9.70 9.86
N PHE A 548 -25.60 10.08 10.18
CA PHE A 548 -26.44 10.92 9.31
C PHE A 548 -25.85 12.33 9.15
N ILE A 549 -25.48 12.99 10.25
CA ILE A 549 -24.89 14.32 10.23
C ILE A 549 -23.56 14.32 9.45
N GLU A 550 -22.70 13.34 9.71
CA GLU A 550 -21.42 13.16 9.01
C GLU A 550 -21.62 12.95 7.50
N SER A 551 -22.61 12.13 7.11
CA SER A 551 -22.91 11.87 5.69
C SER A 551 -23.52 13.07 4.97
N SER A 552 -24.24 13.93 5.71
CA SER A 552 -24.78 15.18 5.20
C SER A 552 -23.64 16.16 4.87
N PHE A 553 -22.69 16.34 5.79
CA PHE A 553 -21.52 17.20 5.57
C PHE A 553 -20.64 16.69 4.42
N ARG A 554 -20.44 15.38 4.30
CA ARG A 554 -19.62 14.76 3.24
C ARG A 554 -20.31 14.65 1.88
N ARG A 555 -21.55 15.13 1.73
CA ARG A 555 -22.38 14.95 0.51
C ARG A 555 -22.54 13.48 0.09
N THR A 556 -22.41 12.55 1.04
CA THR A 556 -22.59 11.10 0.83
C THR A 556 -23.96 10.61 1.30
N LEU A 557 -24.87 11.52 1.65
CA LEU A 557 -26.21 11.19 2.14
C LEU A 557 -26.97 10.24 1.22
N SER A 558 -26.83 10.39 -0.10
CA SER A 558 -27.43 9.48 -1.09
C SER A 558 -26.89 8.04 -0.96
N ARG A 559 -25.57 7.88 -0.78
CA ARG A 559 -24.93 6.58 -0.53
C ARG A 559 -25.41 5.98 0.79
N LEU A 560 -25.47 6.79 1.85
CA LEU A 560 -25.98 6.34 3.15
C LEU A 560 -27.42 5.84 3.06
N ILE A 561 -28.30 6.61 2.43
CA ILE A 561 -29.71 6.24 2.24
C ILE A 561 -29.80 4.93 1.46
N ASN A 562 -29.03 4.77 0.39
CA ASN A 562 -28.99 3.53 -0.37
C ASN A 562 -28.49 2.35 0.48
N SER A 563 -27.39 2.50 1.21
CA SER A 563 -26.86 1.43 2.08
C SER A 563 -27.84 1.06 3.19
N LEU A 564 -28.51 2.04 3.79
CA LEU A 564 -29.53 1.81 4.82
C LEU A 564 -30.75 1.10 4.22
N ALA A 565 -31.22 1.52 3.04
CA ALA A 565 -32.32 0.87 2.34
C ALA A 565 -32.01 -0.58 1.99
N ILE A 566 -30.81 -0.86 1.47
CA ILE A 566 -30.34 -2.22 1.18
C ILE A 566 -30.25 -3.05 2.47
N GLY A 567 -29.68 -2.50 3.54
CA GLY A 567 -29.56 -3.19 4.82
C GLY A 567 -30.92 -3.51 5.46
N LEU A 568 -31.86 -2.56 5.43
CA LEU A 568 -33.23 -2.75 5.91
C LEU A 568 -34.00 -3.75 5.04
N ALA A 569 -33.83 -3.70 3.72
CA ALA A 569 -34.44 -4.68 2.82
C ALA A 569 -33.91 -6.10 3.08
N ALA A 570 -32.59 -6.25 3.29
CA ALA A 570 -31.99 -7.52 3.66
C ALA A 570 -32.48 -8.04 5.02
N ALA A 571 -32.57 -7.16 6.03
CA ALA A 571 -33.10 -7.51 7.35
C ALA A 571 -34.57 -7.91 7.29
N ALA A 572 -35.40 -7.17 6.54
CA ALA A 572 -36.80 -7.49 6.30
C ALA A 572 -36.95 -8.84 5.58
N PHE A 573 -36.13 -9.08 4.55
CA PHE A 573 -36.09 -10.36 3.84
C PHE A 573 -35.74 -11.52 4.77
N LEU A 574 -34.72 -11.37 5.62
CA LEU A 574 -34.33 -12.38 6.60
C LEU A 574 -35.41 -12.62 7.66
N LEU A 575 -36.09 -11.58 8.12
CA LEU A 575 -37.22 -11.68 9.04
C LEU A 575 -38.40 -12.45 8.41
N ILE A 576 -38.73 -12.12 7.15
CA ILE A 576 -39.77 -12.84 6.39
C ILE A 576 -39.35 -14.30 6.21
N LEU A 577 -38.11 -14.56 5.80
CA LEU A 577 -37.60 -15.91 5.60
C LEU A 577 -37.65 -16.73 6.90
N PHE A 578 -37.26 -16.14 8.04
CA PHE A 578 -37.31 -16.80 9.34
C PHE A 578 -38.75 -17.06 9.81
N HIS A 579 -39.62 -16.06 9.72
CA HIS A 579 -41.00 -16.16 10.18
C HIS A 579 -41.81 -17.14 9.32
N TYR A 580 -41.59 -17.15 8.01
CA TYR A 580 -42.31 -17.98 7.04
C TYR A 580 -41.52 -19.21 6.57
N PHE A 581 -40.45 -19.57 7.26
CA PHE A 581 -39.52 -20.64 6.85
C PHE A 581 -40.24 -21.93 6.44
N TRP A 582 -41.17 -22.41 7.28
CA TRP A 582 -41.92 -23.64 7.00
C TRP A 582 -42.85 -23.53 5.80
N TYR A 583 -43.41 -22.35 5.53
CA TYR A 583 -44.23 -22.14 4.33
C TYR A 583 -43.39 -22.23 3.06
N PHE A 584 -42.16 -21.69 3.07
CA PHE A 584 -41.22 -21.85 1.95
C PHE A 584 -40.81 -23.31 1.74
N VAL A 585 -40.58 -24.07 2.82
CA VAL A 585 -40.27 -25.50 2.72
C VAL A 585 -41.44 -26.27 2.11
N VAL A 586 -42.67 -26.05 2.60
CA VAL A 586 -43.87 -26.71 2.07
C VAL A 586 -44.10 -26.34 0.61
N PHE A 587 -43.98 -25.06 0.25
CA PHE A 587 -44.11 -24.60 -1.13
C PHE A 587 -43.07 -25.24 -2.04
N SER A 588 -41.81 -25.36 -1.59
CA SER A 588 -40.73 -25.99 -2.35
C SER A 588 -40.99 -27.48 -2.60
N ILE A 589 -41.49 -28.21 -1.59
CA ILE A 589 -41.87 -29.62 -1.73
C ILE A 589 -43.01 -29.77 -2.74
N ILE A 590 -44.04 -28.91 -2.67
CA ILE A 590 -45.15 -28.91 -3.63
C ILE A 590 -44.64 -28.60 -5.04
N ALA A 591 -43.78 -27.60 -5.20
CA ALA A 591 -43.21 -27.22 -6.49
C ALA A 591 -42.38 -28.35 -7.11
N VAL A 592 -41.53 -29.03 -6.31
CA VAL A 592 -40.79 -30.22 -6.75
C VAL A 592 -41.73 -31.35 -7.12
N GLY A 593 -42.79 -31.59 -6.33
CA GLY A 593 -43.81 -32.59 -6.64
C GLY A 593 -44.53 -32.31 -7.97
N ILE A 594 -44.91 -31.05 -8.21
CA ILE A 594 -45.51 -30.62 -9.49
C ILE A 594 -44.52 -30.78 -10.63
N PHE A 595 -43.26 -30.40 -10.43
CA PHE A 595 -42.21 -30.53 -11.44
C PHE A 595 -42.01 -32.00 -11.87
N ILE A 596 -41.86 -32.90 -10.89
CA ILE A 596 -41.74 -34.35 -11.16
C ILE A 596 -42.99 -34.87 -11.87
N LEU A 597 -44.18 -34.42 -11.46
CA LEU A 597 -45.43 -34.84 -12.08
C LEU A 597 -45.52 -34.35 -13.54
N LEU A 598 -45.05 -33.13 -13.84
CA LEU A 598 -44.98 -32.59 -15.20
C LEU A 598 -43.94 -33.32 -16.06
N GLU A 599 -42.79 -33.71 -15.52
CA GLU A 599 -41.81 -34.54 -16.22
C GLU A 599 -42.38 -35.92 -16.53
N ASN A 600 -43.00 -36.59 -15.55
CA ASN A 600 -43.61 -37.90 -15.75
C ASN A 600 -44.78 -37.84 -16.77
N LEU A 601 -45.56 -36.75 -16.78
CA LEU A 601 -46.61 -36.56 -17.80
C LEU A 601 -46.04 -36.33 -19.20
N LYS A 602 -44.89 -35.65 -19.32
CA LYS A 602 -44.19 -35.49 -20.61
C LYS A 602 -43.67 -36.84 -21.12
N GLU A 603 -43.13 -37.68 -20.25
CA GLU A 603 -42.70 -39.04 -20.61
C GLU A 603 -43.86 -39.94 -21.06
N LEU A 604 -45.08 -39.71 -20.57
CA LEU A 604 -46.28 -40.48 -20.93
C LEU A 604 -46.92 -40.07 -22.28
N ILE A 605 -46.54 -38.91 -22.81
CA ILE A 605 -47.09 -38.34 -24.06
C ILE A 605 -46.15 -38.58 -25.26
N HIS A 606 -44.93 -39.06 -25.01
CA HIS A 606 -44.01 -39.62 -26.01
C HIS A 606 -43.99 -41.15 -25.93
#